data_AF-A0A9R0ZZU1-F1
#
_entry.id   AF-A0A9R0ZZU1-F1
#
_cell.length_a   1.000
_cell.length_b   1.000
_cell.length_c   1.000
_cell.angle_alpha   90.00
_cell.angle_beta   90.00
_cell.angle_gamma   90.00
#
_symmetry.space_group_name_H-M   'P 1'
#
loop_
_entity.id
_entity.type
_entity.pdbx_description
1 polymer ?
#
loop_
_entity_poly.entity_id
_entity_poly.type
_entity_poly.pdbx_seq_one_letter_code
_entity_poly.pdbx_strand_id
1 'polypeptide(L)'
;MSSASLAARLLRRAASSSRLSTLSRRCAHSSAMSRAPVSLARFHPAAAAAAASPSGTTARRFLSSQSPASSSKISPDENLRRVIDSEIEPEDFPFEIIDNPGDQSIVLKRELAGETIKATVYTNFDTEEDLNNEDSDAENDDDSFKPALQMVVTVEKPGNAVLEFECNFNDDELAIENMRLLNRDAISTENAYEGPQFSDLDESLQKSFHRYLEVRGIKHSLHDWLHEYMMSKDEKEYVVWLKNMREFIEK
;
A
#
# COMPACT_ATOMS: atom_id res chain seq x y z
N MET A 1 30.37 13.15 -2.61
CA MET A 1 29.15 13.92 -2.29
C MET A 1 28.16 13.63 -3.41
N SER A 2 27.20 12.74 -3.13
CA SER A 2 26.31 12.13 -4.14
C SER A 2 25.18 13.09 -4.52
N SER A 3 24.93 13.26 -5.81
CA SER A 3 24.00 14.24 -6.39
C SER A 3 22.50 13.91 -6.22
N ALA A 4 22.10 13.28 -5.12
CA ALA A 4 20.71 12.86 -4.90
C ALA A 4 19.88 13.80 -4.00
N SER A 5 20.45 14.91 -3.50
CA SER A 5 19.82 15.70 -2.43
C SER A 5 19.10 16.99 -2.87
N LEU A 6 18.64 17.11 -4.13
CA LEU A 6 18.10 18.37 -4.66
C LEU A 6 16.68 18.32 -5.24
N ALA A 7 15.92 17.25 -5.04
CA ALA A 7 14.55 17.14 -5.54
C ALA A 7 13.56 16.77 -4.43
N ALA A 8 13.31 17.68 -3.49
CA ALA A 8 12.15 17.59 -2.58
C ALA A 8 11.90 18.92 -1.83
N ARG A 9 11.95 20.06 -2.51
CA ARG A 9 11.39 21.32 -2.00
C ARG A 9 10.96 22.14 -3.19
N LEU A 10 9.71 21.99 -3.63
CA LEU A 10 8.89 22.96 -4.36
C LEU A 10 7.63 22.26 -4.89
N LEU A 11 6.69 21.92 -4.01
CA LEU A 11 5.28 21.85 -4.38
C LEU A 11 4.52 22.79 -3.45
N ARG A 12 4.58 24.08 -3.79
CA ARG A 12 3.69 25.10 -3.23
C ARG A 12 2.79 25.63 -4.35
N ARG A 13 1.51 25.25 -4.23
CA ARG A 13 0.36 26.17 -4.24
C ARG A 13 -0.13 26.63 -5.62
N ALA A 14 -1.19 25.96 -6.09
CA ALA A 14 -2.22 26.57 -6.91
C ALA A 14 -3.60 26.28 -6.28
N ALA A 15 -4.03 27.14 -5.35
CA ALA A 15 -5.40 27.16 -4.89
C ALA A 15 -6.28 27.79 -5.97
N SER A 16 -7.01 26.98 -6.73
CA SER A 16 -8.09 27.47 -7.60
C SER A 16 -9.33 27.67 -6.74
N SER A 17 -9.74 28.93 -6.59
CA SER A 17 -10.92 29.35 -5.85
C SER A 17 -12.11 29.41 -6.81
N SER A 18 -12.83 28.30 -6.97
CA SER A 18 -14.11 28.26 -7.69
C SER A 18 -15.26 28.48 -6.71
N ARG A 19 -15.82 29.69 -6.78
CA ARG A 19 -17.05 30.09 -6.09
C ARG A 19 -18.23 29.30 -6.67
N LEU A 20 -18.94 28.53 -5.85
CA LEU A 20 -20.25 27.97 -6.21
C LEU A 20 -21.36 28.62 -5.39
N SER A 21 -22.30 29.22 -6.11
CA SER A 21 -23.50 29.87 -5.62
C SER A 21 -24.49 28.85 -5.06
N THR A 22 -24.88 29.04 -3.80
CA THR A 22 -25.97 28.31 -3.15
C THR A 22 -27.32 28.80 -3.66
N LEU A 23 -28.12 27.90 -4.24
CA LEU A 23 -29.56 28.12 -4.43
C LEU A 23 -30.31 27.14 -3.53
N SER A 24 -30.81 27.70 -2.44
CA SER A 24 -31.74 27.09 -1.50
C SER A 24 -33.09 26.80 -2.17
N ARG A 25 -33.59 25.57 -2.07
CA ARG A 25 -35.03 25.29 -2.16
C ARG A 25 -35.49 24.49 -0.96
N ARG A 26 -36.51 25.06 -0.31
CA ARG A 26 -37.21 24.57 0.88
C ARG A 26 -38.41 23.71 0.50
N CYS A 27 -38.67 22.76 1.41
CA CYS A 27 -39.96 22.16 1.80
C CYS A 27 -40.68 21.21 0.83
N ALA A 28 -40.93 19.97 1.30
CA ALA A 28 -42.23 19.60 1.85
C ALA A 28 -42.18 18.25 2.60
N HIS A 29 -42.92 18.20 3.71
CA HIS A 29 -43.21 17.05 4.56
C HIS A 29 -43.99 15.95 3.82
N SER A 30 -43.90 14.69 4.27
CA SER A 30 -45.01 14.01 4.95
C SER A 30 -44.72 12.54 5.28
N SER A 31 -44.90 12.23 6.57
CA SER A 31 -45.52 11.02 7.17
C SER A 31 -45.10 9.59 6.76
N ALA A 32 -44.47 8.92 7.75
CA ALA A 32 -44.93 7.70 8.42
C ALA A 32 -45.36 6.47 7.59
N MET A 33 -44.78 5.31 7.89
CA MET A 33 -45.44 4.30 8.74
C MET A 33 -44.44 3.24 9.22
N SER A 34 -44.49 3.01 10.53
CA SER A 34 -43.86 1.94 11.29
C SER A 34 -44.43 0.57 10.93
N ARG A 35 -43.56 -0.43 10.73
CA ARG A 35 -43.83 -1.84 11.02
C ARG A 35 -42.54 -2.59 11.38
N ALA A 36 -42.47 -3.07 12.61
CA ALA A 36 -41.62 -4.18 13.05
C ALA A 36 -42.55 -5.35 13.47
N PRO A 37 -42.03 -6.48 13.99
CA PRO A 37 -41.12 -7.44 13.35
C PRO A 37 -41.79 -8.83 13.29
N VAL A 38 -41.19 -9.79 12.59
CA VAL A 38 -41.57 -11.21 12.76
C VAL A 38 -40.32 -12.00 13.15
N SER A 39 -40.33 -12.47 14.40
CA SER A 39 -39.33 -13.35 14.99
C SER A 39 -39.67 -14.79 14.62
N LEU A 40 -38.70 -15.54 14.10
CA LEU A 40 -38.76 -16.99 13.98
C LEU A 40 -37.68 -17.60 14.87
N ALA A 41 -38.12 -18.35 15.87
CA ALA A 41 -37.29 -19.08 16.80
C ALA A 41 -37.19 -20.57 16.41
N ARG A 42 -36.02 -21.15 16.70
CA ARG A 42 -35.75 -22.56 17.03
C ARG A 42 -35.93 -23.56 15.87
N PHE A 43 -35.08 -24.58 15.68
CA PHE A 43 -34.65 -25.60 16.63
C PHE A 43 -33.31 -26.25 16.21
N HIS A 44 -32.45 -26.59 17.18
CA HIS A 44 -31.46 -27.66 17.05
C HIS A 44 -32.14 -29.03 17.26
N PRO A 45 -31.55 -30.13 16.77
CA PRO A 45 -30.99 -31.05 17.75
C PRO A 45 -29.63 -31.65 17.37
N ALA A 46 -28.89 -31.99 18.42
CA ALA A 46 -27.72 -32.85 18.44
C ALA A 46 -28.11 -34.28 18.88
N ALA A 47 -27.43 -35.30 18.35
CA ALA A 47 -27.19 -36.63 18.95
C ALA A 47 -26.20 -37.37 18.02
N ALA A 48 -24.97 -37.71 18.38
CA ALA A 48 -24.44 -38.57 19.46
C ALA A 48 -24.51 -40.09 19.15
N ALA A 49 -23.36 -40.73 19.36
CA ALA A 49 -23.09 -42.16 19.58
C ALA A 49 -23.14 -43.11 18.36
N ALA A 50 -22.39 -44.21 18.27
CA ALA A 50 -21.20 -44.74 18.95
C ALA A 50 -20.89 -46.11 18.29
N ALA A 51 -19.62 -46.53 18.32
CA ALA A 51 -19.15 -47.93 18.34
C ALA A 51 -19.44 -48.80 17.07
N ALA A 52 -18.71 -49.85 16.69
CA ALA A 52 -17.59 -50.59 17.25
C ALA A 52 -16.89 -51.35 16.10
N SER A 53 -15.58 -51.61 16.24
CA SER A 53 -14.87 -52.72 15.59
C SER A 53 -15.16 -54.04 16.34
N PRO A 54 -14.90 -55.25 15.80
CA PRO A 54 -13.53 -55.79 15.87
C PRO A 54 -13.08 -56.78 14.77
N SER A 55 -11.76 -56.87 14.67
CA SER A 55 -10.91 -58.06 14.48
C SER A 55 -11.04 -58.94 13.23
N GLY A 56 -9.98 -58.86 12.41
CA GLY A 56 -9.55 -59.92 11.50
C GLY A 56 -8.02 -60.02 11.50
N THR A 57 -7.46 -60.92 12.32
CA THR A 57 -6.06 -61.33 12.28
C THR A 57 -5.79 -62.12 11.00
N THR A 58 -4.84 -61.69 10.17
CA THR A 58 -4.07 -62.59 9.31
C THR A 58 -2.68 -62.02 9.08
N ALA A 59 -1.68 -62.70 9.62
CA ALA A 59 -0.28 -62.48 9.33
C ALA A 59 0.03 -62.87 7.88
N ARG A 60 0.81 -62.06 7.15
CA ARG A 60 1.67 -62.54 6.05
C ARG A 60 2.76 -61.53 5.68
N ARG A 61 3.99 -61.98 5.91
CA ARG A 61 5.24 -61.81 5.14
C ARG A 61 5.64 -60.42 4.63
N PHE A 62 6.75 -59.98 5.21
CA PHE A 62 7.83 -59.19 4.62
C PHE A 62 8.03 -59.41 3.12
N LEU A 63 8.13 -58.32 2.36
CA LEU A 63 9.06 -58.12 1.24
C LEU A 63 9.26 -56.60 1.06
N SER A 64 10.53 -56.23 0.90
CA SER A 64 11.08 -54.89 0.82
C SER A 64 10.51 -54.06 -0.33
N SER A 65 10.14 -52.81 -0.05
CA SER A 65 10.02 -51.73 -1.03
C SER A 65 10.74 -50.51 -0.47
N GLN A 66 11.86 -50.18 -1.09
CA GLN A 66 12.60 -48.95 -0.84
C GLN A 66 11.75 -47.78 -1.33
N SER A 67 11.50 -46.82 -0.44
CA SER A 67 11.09 -45.47 -0.81
C SER A 67 12.02 -44.50 -0.08
N PRO A 68 12.92 -43.80 -0.75
CA PRO A 68 13.51 -42.60 -0.18
C PRO A 68 12.45 -41.50 -0.34
N ALA A 69 11.47 -41.45 0.55
CA ALA A 69 10.73 -40.23 0.78
C ALA A 69 11.71 -39.30 1.49
N SER A 70 12.42 -38.48 0.72
CA SER A 70 13.17 -37.34 1.22
C SER A 70 12.15 -36.34 1.79
N SER A 71 11.68 -36.58 3.02
CA SER A 71 11.06 -35.52 3.81
C SER A 71 12.20 -34.58 4.16
N SER A 72 12.30 -33.46 3.44
CA SER A 72 13.06 -32.31 3.92
C SER A 72 12.47 -31.96 5.28
N LYS A 73 13.13 -32.42 6.35
CA LYS A 73 12.87 -31.95 7.71
C LYS A 73 13.29 -30.49 7.72
N ILE A 74 12.37 -29.61 7.37
CA ILE A 74 12.53 -28.17 7.54
C ILE A 74 12.77 -27.99 9.04
N SER A 75 13.94 -27.48 9.39
CA SER A 75 14.31 -27.27 10.80
C SER A 75 13.24 -26.37 11.45
N PRO A 76 12.88 -26.54 12.73
CA PRO A 76 12.06 -25.56 13.45
C PRO A 76 12.59 -24.14 13.26
N ASP A 77 13.90 -23.95 13.22
CA ASP A 77 14.56 -22.66 12.97
C ASP A 77 14.32 -22.11 11.56
N GLU A 78 14.17 -22.99 10.56
CA GLU A 78 13.92 -22.59 9.17
C GLU A 78 12.46 -22.17 8.97
N ASN A 79 11.52 -22.81 9.67
CA ASN A 79 10.13 -22.35 9.72
C ASN A 79 10.02 -21.00 10.44
N LEU A 80 10.69 -20.84 11.59
CA LEU A 80 10.71 -19.56 12.32
C LEU A 80 11.30 -18.43 11.47
N ARG A 81 12.39 -18.71 10.73
CA ARG A 81 12.96 -17.74 9.78
C ARG A 81 11.97 -17.32 8.72
N ARG A 82 11.31 -18.26 8.05
CA ARG A 82 10.30 -17.93 7.03
C ARG A 82 9.15 -17.12 7.59
N VAL A 83 8.68 -17.45 8.79
CA VAL A 83 7.60 -16.71 9.45
C VAL A 83 8.04 -15.28 9.80
N ILE A 84 9.27 -15.09 10.28
CA ILE A 84 9.83 -13.76 10.55
C ILE A 84 10.02 -12.98 9.25
N ASP A 85 10.58 -13.61 8.22
CA ASP A 85 10.81 -12.98 6.92
C ASP A 85 9.49 -12.59 6.24
N SER A 86 8.43 -13.42 6.36
CA SER A 86 7.08 -13.11 5.84
C SER A 86 6.34 -12.04 6.63
N GLU A 87 6.73 -11.82 7.89
CA GLU A 87 6.22 -10.71 8.72
C GLU A 87 6.93 -9.41 8.33
N ILE A 88 8.20 -9.49 7.91
CA ILE A 88 9.00 -8.32 7.51
C ILE A 88 8.67 -7.89 6.08
N GLU A 89 8.45 -8.83 5.17
CA GLU A 89 8.12 -8.58 3.76
C GLU A 89 6.93 -9.47 3.33
N PRO A 90 5.95 -8.94 2.57
CA PRO A 90 4.80 -9.74 2.18
C PRO A 90 5.22 -10.86 1.22
N GLU A 91 4.51 -11.98 1.28
CA GLU A 91 4.77 -13.12 0.38
C GLU A 91 4.62 -12.68 -1.09
N ASP A 92 5.66 -12.89 -1.92
CA ASP A 92 5.78 -12.39 -3.31
C ASP A 92 6.07 -10.88 -3.47
N PHE A 93 6.75 -10.25 -2.50
CA PHE A 93 7.25 -8.89 -2.62
C PHE A 93 8.36 -8.77 -3.69
N PRO A 94 8.17 -8.00 -4.77
CA PRO A 94 9.07 -8.06 -5.91
C PRO A 94 10.12 -6.94 -5.96
N PHE A 95 10.19 -6.09 -4.93
CA PHE A 95 11.07 -4.91 -4.90
C PHE A 95 12.25 -5.11 -3.95
N GLU A 96 13.39 -4.57 -4.33
CA GLU A 96 14.49 -4.24 -3.42
C GLU A 96 14.15 -2.92 -2.71
N ILE A 97 14.24 -2.90 -1.38
CA ILE A 97 14.01 -1.69 -0.58
C ILE A 97 15.35 -0.99 -0.35
N ILE A 98 15.45 0.26 -0.79
CA ILE A 98 16.59 1.12 -0.52
C ILE A 98 16.15 2.18 0.49
N ASP A 99 16.61 2.02 1.72
CA ASP A 99 16.28 2.87 2.86
C ASP A 99 17.57 3.42 3.50
N ASN A 100 17.79 4.74 3.40
CA ASN A 100 18.97 5.40 3.95
C ASN A 100 18.60 6.12 5.26
N PRO A 101 19.40 5.94 6.34
CA PRO A 101 19.21 6.69 7.57
C PRO A 101 19.29 8.21 7.35
N GLY A 102 18.34 8.95 7.91
CA GLY A 102 18.23 10.41 7.81
C GLY A 102 17.43 10.90 6.60
N ASP A 103 17.11 10.04 5.63
CA ASP A 103 16.16 10.35 4.57
C ASP A 103 14.75 10.00 5.06
N GLN A 104 13.75 10.86 4.80
CA GLN A 104 12.35 10.56 5.16
C GLN A 104 11.65 9.61 4.18
N SER A 105 12.22 9.42 3.00
CA SER A 105 11.67 8.57 1.93
C SER A 105 12.39 7.23 1.83
N ILE A 106 11.74 6.26 1.22
CA ILE A 106 12.39 5.03 0.73
C ILE A 106 12.27 4.91 -0.79
N VAL A 107 13.10 4.06 -1.40
CA VAL A 107 12.98 3.72 -2.82
C VAL A 107 12.74 2.22 -2.96
N LEU A 108 11.61 1.85 -3.55
CA LEU A 108 11.32 0.49 -4.00
C LEU A 108 11.85 0.33 -5.43
N LYS A 109 12.77 -0.61 -5.65
CA LYS A 109 13.42 -0.81 -6.95
C LYS A 109 13.18 -2.23 -7.47
N ARG A 110 12.85 -2.36 -8.76
CA ARG A 110 12.70 -3.65 -9.43
C ARG A 110 13.18 -3.58 -10.88
N GLU A 111 13.74 -4.67 -11.38
CA GLU A 111 13.99 -4.87 -12.81
C GLU A 111 12.95 -5.85 -13.37
N LEU A 112 12.27 -5.49 -14.47
CA LEU A 112 11.26 -6.33 -15.12
C LEU A 112 11.37 -6.22 -16.64
N ALA A 113 11.64 -7.33 -17.31
CA ALA A 113 11.70 -7.40 -18.79
C ALA A 113 12.64 -6.35 -19.45
N GLY A 114 13.73 -5.98 -18.77
CA GLY A 114 14.68 -4.97 -19.23
C GLY A 114 14.28 -3.52 -18.91
N GLU A 115 13.16 -3.33 -18.19
CA GLU A 115 12.76 -2.06 -17.62
C GLU A 115 13.23 -1.95 -16.16
N THR A 116 13.68 -0.76 -15.77
CA THR A 116 13.96 -0.43 -14.36
C THR A 116 12.79 0.35 -13.80
N ILE A 117 12.13 -0.20 -12.78
CA ILE A 117 11.04 0.41 -12.03
C ILE A 117 11.60 0.94 -10.71
N LYS A 118 11.34 2.21 -10.41
CA LYS A 118 11.63 2.81 -9.10
C LYS A 118 10.42 3.56 -8.60
N ALA A 119 9.99 3.26 -7.38
CA ALA A 119 8.97 4.02 -6.68
C ALA A 119 9.61 4.68 -5.46
N THR A 120 9.71 6.00 -5.47
CA THR A 120 10.13 6.77 -4.30
C THR A 120 8.90 7.11 -3.48
N VAL A 121 8.88 6.69 -2.21
CA VAL A 121 7.71 6.76 -1.33
C VAL A 121 7.95 7.76 -0.21
N TYR A 122 6.96 8.59 0.07
CA TYR A 122 6.92 9.60 1.12
C TYR A 122 5.63 9.45 1.92
N THR A 123 5.68 9.82 3.20
CA THR A 123 4.47 9.99 4.01
C THR A 123 3.94 11.41 3.88
N ASN A 124 2.64 11.57 3.62
CA ASN A 124 1.99 12.86 3.58
C ASN A 124 1.18 13.12 4.87
N PHE A 125 1.82 13.76 5.84
CA PHE A 125 1.19 14.18 7.09
C PHE A 125 0.33 15.45 6.97
N ASP A 126 0.35 16.13 5.82
CA ASP A 126 -0.43 17.36 5.58
C ASP A 126 -1.87 17.05 5.10
N THR A 127 -2.27 15.78 5.07
CA THR A 127 -3.67 15.40 4.87
C THR A 127 -4.46 15.79 6.11
N GLU A 128 -4.90 17.04 6.18
CA GLU A 128 -5.86 17.49 7.18
C GLU A 128 -7.24 16.87 6.85
N GLU A 129 -7.45 15.61 7.20
CA GLU A 129 -8.81 15.09 7.38
C GLU A 129 -9.35 15.69 8.69
N ASP A 130 -9.95 16.88 8.54
CA ASP A 130 -10.97 17.47 9.40
C ASP A 130 -10.81 17.29 10.93
N LEU A 131 -9.80 17.95 11.51
CA LEU A 131 -9.87 18.38 12.93
C LEU A 131 -10.97 19.44 13.18
N ASN A 132 -11.88 19.69 12.22
CA ASN A 132 -12.96 20.66 12.27
C ASN A 132 -14.37 20.05 12.28
N ASN A 133 -14.53 18.73 12.49
CA ASN A 133 -15.85 18.16 12.79
C ASN A 133 -16.17 18.32 14.29
N GLU A 134 -16.29 19.57 14.76
CA GLU A 134 -16.96 19.92 16.03
C GLU A 134 -18.50 19.79 15.92
N ASP A 135 -19.04 18.75 15.26
CA ASP A 135 -20.47 18.41 15.35
C ASP A 135 -20.77 17.05 14.70
N SER A 136 -20.34 15.95 15.32
CA SER A 136 -21.01 14.67 15.09
C SER A 136 -20.90 13.77 16.31
N ASP A 137 -22.03 13.61 16.99
CA ASP A 137 -22.35 12.49 17.88
C ASP A 137 -22.36 11.17 17.07
N ALA A 138 -21.20 10.74 16.56
CA ALA A 138 -21.01 9.46 15.91
C ALA A 138 -20.22 8.55 16.86
N GLU A 139 -20.85 7.46 17.24
CA GLU A 139 -20.27 6.46 18.12
C GLU A 139 -18.98 5.90 17.52
N ASN A 140 -17.85 6.16 18.20
CA ASN A 140 -16.72 5.26 18.33
C ASN A 140 -16.42 4.40 17.10
N ASP A 141 -15.99 5.02 16.00
CA ASP A 141 -15.18 4.33 15.01
C ASP A 141 -13.73 4.74 15.25
N ASP A 142 -12.89 3.73 15.46
CA ASP A 142 -11.44 3.80 15.60
C ASP A 142 -10.82 4.08 14.21
N ASP A 143 -11.33 5.08 13.50
CA ASP A 143 -10.66 5.61 12.30
C ASP A 143 -9.47 6.42 12.78
N SER A 144 -8.43 5.68 13.20
CA SER A 144 -7.12 6.24 13.49
C SER A 144 -6.66 6.96 12.23
N PHE A 145 -6.36 8.24 12.34
CA PHE A 145 -5.74 9.02 11.27
C PHE A 145 -4.59 8.24 10.61
N LYS A 146 -4.75 7.88 9.33
CA LYS A 146 -3.70 7.24 8.52
C LYS A 146 -3.21 8.23 7.48
N PRO A 147 -1.98 8.75 7.60
CA PRO A 147 -1.45 9.66 6.61
C PRO A 147 -1.31 8.95 5.26
N ALA A 148 -1.79 9.59 4.20
CA ALA A 148 -1.68 9.07 2.85
C ALA A 148 -0.20 8.91 2.42
N LEU A 149 0.08 7.91 1.57
CA LEU A 149 1.40 7.72 1.01
C LEU A 149 1.53 8.40 -0.35
N GLN A 150 2.45 9.34 -0.48
CA GLN A 150 2.78 9.93 -1.78
C GLN A 150 3.90 9.13 -2.44
N MET A 151 3.75 8.83 -3.73
CA MET A 151 4.70 8.01 -4.46
C MET A 151 5.01 8.59 -5.84
N VAL A 152 6.29 8.66 -6.18
CA VAL A 152 6.75 8.97 -7.54
C VAL A 152 7.26 7.68 -8.16
N VAL A 153 6.53 7.15 -9.16
CA VAL A 153 6.91 5.93 -9.86
C VAL A 153 7.55 6.27 -11.19
N THR A 154 8.76 5.79 -11.42
CA THR A 154 9.48 5.90 -12.69
C THR A 154 9.66 4.53 -13.31
N VAL A 155 9.41 4.45 -14.63
CA VAL A 155 9.68 3.28 -15.45
C VAL A 155 10.64 3.67 -16.56
N GLU A 156 11.90 3.24 -16.42
CA GLU A 156 12.96 3.47 -17.40
C GLU A 156 13.03 2.28 -18.36
N LYS A 157 12.94 2.55 -19.66
CA LYS A 157 13.12 1.56 -20.72
C LYS A 157 14.52 1.67 -21.34
N PRO A 158 15.00 0.61 -22.02
CA PRO A 158 16.19 0.72 -22.84
C PRO A 158 16.01 1.84 -23.89
N GLY A 159 16.89 2.83 -23.89
CA GLY A 159 16.82 3.97 -24.82
C GLY A 159 16.50 5.33 -24.19
N ASN A 160 16.86 5.55 -22.91
CA ASN A 160 16.87 6.85 -22.23
C ASN A 160 15.49 7.50 -21.99
N ALA A 161 14.39 6.85 -22.37
CA ALA A 161 13.04 7.30 -22.06
C ALA A 161 12.59 6.82 -20.68
N VAL A 162 12.04 7.73 -19.88
CA VAL A 162 11.52 7.48 -18.54
C VAL A 162 10.07 7.94 -18.50
N LEU A 163 9.15 7.05 -18.15
CA LEU A 163 7.77 7.42 -17.85
C LEU A 163 7.66 7.61 -16.33
N GLU A 164 7.20 8.78 -15.90
CA GLU A 164 7.02 9.12 -14.50
C GLU A 164 5.55 9.32 -14.18
N PHE A 165 5.13 8.80 -13.04
CA PHE A 165 3.81 8.95 -12.45
C PHE A 165 3.96 9.57 -11.06
N GLU A 166 3.16 10.59 -10.79
CA GLU A 166 2.95 11.11 -9.45
C GLU A 166 1.65 10.51 -8.93
N CYS A 167 1.73 9.79 -7.82
CA CYS A 167 0.64 9.02 -7.26
C CYS A 167 0.40 9.36 -5.80
N ASN A 168 -0.86 9.28 -5.40
CA ASN A 168 -1.27 9.24 -4.01
C ASN A 168 -1.85 7.85 -3.72
N PHE A 169 -1.40 7.22 -2.66
CA PHE A 169 -1.76 5.87 -2.29
C PHE A 169 -2.41 5.89 -0.92
N ASN A 170 -3.74 5.83 -0.95
CA ASN A 170 -4.61 5.84 0.22
C ASN A 170 -5.20 4.44 0.42
N ASP A 171 -5.95 4.26 1.52
CA ASP A 171 -6.60 2.99 1.87
C ASP A 171 -7.47 2.41 0.73
N ASP A 172 -8.15 3.27 -0.04
CA ASP A 172 -9.10 2.85 -1.07
C ASP A 172 -8.46 2.44 -2.41
N GLU A 173 -7.44 3.17 -2.88
CA GLU A 173 -6.83 2.94 -4.19
C GLU A 173 -5.52 3.73 -4.38
N LEU A 174 -4.69 3.29 -5.33
CA LEU A 174 -3.63 4.11 -5.91
C LEU A 174 -4.24 5.11 -6.91
N ALA A 175 -4.28 6.39 -6.56
CA ALA A 175 -4.65 7.48 -7.46
C ALA A 175 -3.44 8.00 -8.24
N ILE A 176 -3.55 8.13 -9.56
CA ILE A 176 -2.54 8.79 -10.40
C ILE A 176 -2.96 10.26 -10.56
N GLU A 177 -2.14 11.19 -10.05
CA GLU A 177 -2.41 12.62 -10.15
C GLU A 177 -1.85 13.21 -11.44
N ASN A 178 -0.61 12.86 -11.76
CA ASN A 178 0.10 13.39 -12.91
C ASN A 178 0.96 12.33 -13.60
N MET A 179 1.21 12.50 -14.90
CA MET A 179 2.06 11.60 -15.68
C MET A 179 2.83 12.37 -16.74
N ARG A 180 4.15 12.16 -16.80
CA ARG A 180 5.01 12.81 -17.79
C ARG A 180 6.05 11.86 -18.38
N LEU A 181 6.42 12.12 -19.64
CA LEU A 181 7.47 11.41 -20.34
C LEU A 181 8.76 12.24 -20.33
N LEU A 182 9.80 11.72 -19.71
CA LEU A 182 11.11 12.35 -19.62
C LEU A 182 12.10 11.66 -20.57
N ASN A 183 13.08 12.44 -21.05
CA ASN A 183 14.25 11.91 -21.74
C ASN A 183 15.49 12.23 -20.90
N ARG A 184 16.23 11.19 -20.53
CA ARG A 184 17.42 11.27 -19.67
C ARG A 184 18.54 12.14 -20.26
N ASP A 185 18.58 12.29 -21.58
CA ASP A 185 19.59 13.10 -22.28
C ASP A 185 19.15 14.56 -22.48
N ALA A 186 17.92 14.92 -22.11
CA ALA A 186 17.46 16.29 -22.25
C ALA A 186 18.19 17.21 -21.25
N ILE A 187 18.92 18.19 -21.80
CA ILE A 187 19.74 19.15 -21.05
C ILE A 187 18.88 20.05 -20.13
N SER A 188 17.58 20.17 -20.42
CA SER A 188 16.60 20.88 -19.60
C SER A 188 15.26 20.17 -19.66
N THR A 189 14.73 19.82 -18.49
CA THR A 189 13.34 19.37 -18.29
C THR A 189 12.37 20.54 -18.11
N GLU A 190 12.87 21.77 -17.94
CA GLU A 190 12.09 22.97 -17.59
C GLU A 190 11.14 23.45 -18.71
N ASN A 191 11.32 22.96 -19.93
CA ASN A 191 10.46 23.26 -21.09
C ASN A 191 9.88 22.00 -21.75
N ALA A 192 9.99 20.84 -21.10
CA ALA A 192 9.36 19.63 -21.60
C ALA A 192 7.84 19.71 -21.42
N TYR A 193 7.10 19.12 -22.37
CA TYR A 193 5.67 19.00 -22.21
C TYR A 193 5.37 18.03 -21.06
N GLU A 194 4.66 18.51 -20.03
CA GLU A 194 4.38 17.74 -18.82
C GLU A 194 3.21 16.76 -18.99
N GLY A 195 2.49 16.82 -20.10
CA GLY A 195 1.25 16.06 -20.28
C GLY A 195 0.00 16.86 -19.89
N PRO A 196 -1.20 16.38 -20.24
CA PRO A 196 -2.45 16.85 -19.66
C PRO A 196 -2.60 16.36 -18.21
N GLN A 197 -3.58 16.87 -17.47
CA GLN A 197 -3.97 16.26 -16.19
C GLN A 197 -4.45 14.84 -16.44
N PHE A 198 -4.13 13.90 -15.53
CA PHE A 198 -4.49 12.50 -15.71
C PHE A 198 -6.02 12.29 -15.83
N SER A 199 -6.79 13.07 -15.07
CA SER A 199 -8.26 13.05 -15.10
C SER A 199 -8.87 13.47 -16.43
N ASP A 200 -8.14 14.19 -17.27
CA ASP A 200 -8.62 14.65 -18.59
C ASP A 200 -8.47 13.56 -19.67
N LEU A 201 -7.77 12.45 -19.37
CA LEU A 201 -7.62 11.32 -20.28
C LEU A 201 -8.91 10.50 -20.36
N ASP A 202 -9.13 9.81 -21.48
CA ASP A 202 -10.26 8.88 -21.62
C ASP A 202 -10.22 7.78 -20.53
N GLU A 203 -11.36 7.39 -19.98
CA GLU A 203 -11.46 6.39 -18.89
C GLU A 203 -10.77 5.06 -19.21
N SER A 204 -10.85 4.60 -20.47
CA SER A 204 -10.18 3.35 -20.89
C SER A 204 -8.66 3.48 -20.87
N LEU A 205 -8.14 4.68 -21.14
CA LEU A 205 -6.72 4.96 -21.10
C LEU A 205 -6.23 5.07 -19.66
N GLN A 206 -6.99 5.75 -18.79
CA GLN A 206 -6.71 5.80 -17.35
C GLN A 206 -6.61 4.38 -16.76
N LYS A 207 -7.63 3.54 -16.99
CA LYS A 207 -7.63 2.12 -16.55
C LYS A 207 -6.42 1.33 -17.06
N SER A 208 -5.96 1.61 -18.29
CA SER A 208 -4.79 0.96 -18.87
C SER A 208 -3.49 1.36 -18.14
N PHE A 209 -3.37 2.60 -17.67
CA PHE A 209 -2.22 3.05 -16.87
C PHE A 209 -2.22 2.48 -15.45
N HIS A 210 -3.37 2.37 -14.78
CA HIS A 210 -3.45 1.64 -13.51
C HIS A 210 -3.01 0.18 -13.68
N ARG A 211 -3.53 -0.50 -14.72
CA ARG A 211 -3.11 -1.88 -15.02
C ARG A 211 -1.62 -1.98 -15.36
N TYR A 212 -1.06 -0.97 -16.01
CA TYR A 212 0.37 -0.90 -16.35
C TYR A 212 1.25 -0.87 -15.09
N LEU A 213 0.87 -0.13 -14.05
CA LEU A 213 1.56 -0.08 -12.76
C LEU A 213 1.36 -1.37 -11.94
N GLU A 214 0.14 -1.92 -11.96
CA GLU A 214 -0.20 -3.17 -11.26
C GLU A 214 0.65 -4.36 -11.73
N VAL A 215 0.84 -4.51 -13.05
CA VAL A 215 1.69 -5.55 -13.64
C VAL A 215 3.17 -5.39 -13.23
N ARG A 216 3.60 -4.18 -12.89
CA ARG A 216 4.95 -3.87 -12.43
C ARG A 216 5.14 -4.10 -10.92
N GLY A 217 4.07 -4.40 -10.20
CA GLY A 217 4.09 -4.73 -8.78
C GLY A 217 3.52 -3.64 -7.88
N ILE A 218 3.11 -2.50 -8.42
CA ILE A 218 2.41 -1.45 -7.65
C ILE A 218 0.93 -1.83 -7.58
N LYS A 219 0.60 -2.70 -6.63
CA LYS A 219 -0.75 -3.25 -6.42
C LYS A 219 -1.37 -2.66 -5.16
N HIS A 220 -2.69 -2.67 -5.06
CA HIS A 220 -3.40 -2.29 -3.82
C HIS A 220 -2.92 -3.10 -2.60
N SER A 221 -2.64 -4.40 -2.77
CA SER A 221 -2.11 -5.26 -1.68
C SER A 221 -0.75 -4.85 -1.12
N LEU A 222 -0.05 -3.89 -1.75
CA LEU A 222 1.18 -3.30 -1.23
C LEU A 222 0.91 -2.28 -0.12
N HIS A 223 -0.29 -1.68 -0.11
CA HIS A 223 -0.62 -0.50 0.69
C HIS A 223 -0.32 -0.69 2.17
N ASP A 224 -0.98 -1.66 2.81
CA ASP A 224 -0.96 -1.80 4.27
C ASP A 224 0.45 -2.05 4.79
N TRP A 225 1.18 -2.96 4.15
CA TRP A 225 2.57 -3.24 4.49
C TRP A 225 3.46 -2.01 4.28
N LEU A 226 3.29 -1.29 3.16
CA LEU A 226 4.10 -0.11 2.87
C LEU A 226 3.81 1.03 3.87
N HIS A 227 2.56 1.19 4.26
CA HIS A 227 2.14 2.16 5.27
C HIS A 227 2.78 1.83 6.62
N GLU A 228 2.67 0.59 7.10
CA GLU A 228 3.33 0.14 8.33
C GLU A 228 4.85 0.33 8.28
N TYR A 229 5.48 0.01 7.15
CA TYR A 229 6.92 0.23 6.94
C TYR A 229 7.27 1.71 7.12
N MET A 230 6.52 2.60 6.47
CA MET A 230 6.78 4.05 6.51
C MET A 230 6.53 4.65 7.89
N MET A 231 5.50 4.19 8.62
CA MET A 231 5.27 4.60 10.01
C MET A 231 6.42 4.17 10.92
N SER A 232 6.86 2.91 10.80
CA SER A 232 8.01 2.41 11.58
C SER A 232 9.29 3.18 11.28
N LYS A 233 9.49 3.57 10.01
CA LYS A 233 10.63 4.41 9.62
C LYS A 233 10.55 5.80 10.26
N ASP A 234 9.39 6.45 10.24
CA ASP A 234 9.22 7.78 10.83
C ASP A 234 9.59 7.80 12.32
N GLU A 235 9.10 6.83 13.10
CA GLU A 235 9.44 6.69 14.52
C GLU A 235 10.96 6.49 14.75
N LYS A 236 11.60 5.65 13.93
CA LYS A 236 13.06 5.40 14.01
C LYS A 236 13.85 6.67 13.70
N GLU A 237 13.48 7.38 12.65
CA GLU A 237 14.13 8.63 12.24
C GLU A 237 13.94 9.72 13.29
N TYR A 238 12.76 9.82 13.92
CA TYR A 238 12.51 10.74 15.01
C TYR A 238 13.48 10.52 16.19
N VAL A 239 13.68 9.26 16.60
CA VAL A 239 14.62 8.92 17.67
C VAL A 239 16.06 9.26 17.29
N VAL A 240 16.46 8.98 16.04
CA VAL A 240 17.79 9.35 15.52
C VAL A 240 17.97 10.86 15.52
N TRP A 241 16.96 11.61 15.08
CA TRP A 241 16.96 13.07 15.06
C TRP A 241 17.10 13.66 16.47
N LEU A 242 16.37 13.15 17.47
CA LEU A 242 16.49 13.58 18.86
C LEU A 242 17.90 13.36 19.42
N LYS A 243 18.52 12.21 19.10
CA LYS A 243 19.92 11.92 19.50
C LYS A 243 20.88 12.93 18.88
N ASN A 244 20.75 13.19 17.58
CA ASN A 244 21.58 14.15 16.87
C ASN A 244 21.40 15.58 17.43
N MET A 245 20.17 15.97 17.79
CA MET A 245 19.88 17.25 18.41
C MET A 245 20.50 17.38 19.80
N ARG A 246 20.40 16.34 20.63
CA ARG A 246 21.05 16.30 21.94
C ARG A 246 22.56 16.48 21.80
N GLU A 247 23.20 15.73 20.90
CA GLU A 247 24.64 15.83 20.65
C GLU A 247 25.07 17.21 20.13
N PHE A 248 24.20 17.89 19.38
CA PHE A 248 24.43 19.25 18.90
C PHE A 248 24.39 20.27 20.05
N ILE A 249 23.46 20.15 20.99
CA ILE A 249 23.30 21.09 22.12
C ILE A 249 24.37 20.87 23.21
N GLU A 250 24.84 19.63 23.40
CA GLU A 250 25.87 19.30 24.38
C GLU A 250 27.30 19.75 23.96
N LYS A 251 27.47 20.22 22.72
CA LYS A 251 28.72 20.80 22.20
C LYS A 251 28.76 22.32 22.37
#